data_AF-A0A946KTN8-F1
#
_entry.id   AF-A0A946KTN8-F1
#
_cell.length_a   1.000
_cell.length_b   1.000
_cell.length_c   1.000
_cell.angle_alpha   90.00
_cell.angle_beta   90.00
_cell.angle_gamma   90.00
#
_symmetry.space_group_name_H-M   'P 1'
#
loop_
_entity.id
_entity.type
_entity.pdbx_description
1 polymer ?
#
loop_
_entity_poly.entity_id
_entity_poly.type
_entity_poly.pdbx_seq_one_letter_code
_entity_poly.pdbx_strand_id
1 'polypeptide(L)'
;MSHRVIAEDCIGCGACEYACPTEALRKTDSFLGLFIINPLTCDDCGDCVDKCPDLAIVPDPDWAVCYGHGCPLGSKRLASVECNVWEERCRSCGSTLWREREVHDEWSCPGCGLALRVRCPRSRRVDEVAAEFPDLADWLTETAPVAANL
;
A
#
# COMPACT_ATOMS: atom_id res chain seq x y z
N MET A 1 1.98 -0.24 11.09
CA MET A 1 1.07 -0.86 10.08
C MET A 1 0.27 0.29 9.46
N SER A 2 -0.61 0.08 8.48
CA SER A 2 -1.42 1.19 7.96
C SER A 2 -2.38 1.71 9.04
N HIS A 3 -3.15 2.73 8.69
CA HIS A 3 -4.28 3.22 9.46
C HIS A 3 -5.59 3.06 8.68
N ARG A 4 -6.72 3.11 9.37
CA ARG A 4 -8.09 3.08 8.81
C ARG A 4 -9.00 4.06 9.55
N VAL A 5 -10.07 4.46 8.88
CA VAL A 5 -11.10 5.35 9.42
C VAL A 5 -12.27 4.53 9.98
N ILE A 6 -12.75 4.87 11.17
CA ILE A 6 -13.99 4.37 11.76
C ILE A 6 -15.13 5.23 11.21
N ALA A 7 -15.97 4.65 10.36
CA ALA A 7 -16.98 5.38 9.61
C ALA A 7 -18.02 6.05 10.52
N GLU A 8 -18.34 5.41 11.64
CA GLU A 8 -19.36 5.86 12.60
C GLU A 8 -18.93 7.12 13.37
N ASP A 9 -17.62 7.31 13.55
CA ASP A 9 -17.04 8.43 14.31
C ASP A 9 -16.59 9.58 13.38
N CYS A 10 -16.45 9.32 12.08
CA CYS A 10 -15.95 10.30 11.13
C CYS A 10 -17.01 11.34 10.76
N ILE A 11 -16.68 12.62 10.95
CA ILE A 11 -17.58 13.75 10.65
C ILE A 11 -17.32 14.43 9.29
N GLY A 12 -16.42 13.88 8.46
CA GLY A 12 -16.16 14.41 7.11
C GLY A 12 -15.45 15.78 7.03
N CYS A 13 -14.72 16.18 8.08
CA CYS A 13 -14.14 17.52 8.20
C CYS A 13 -12.91 17.80 7.32
N GLY A 14 -12.18 16.77 6.88
CA GLY A 14 -11.03 16.89 5.96
C GLY A 14 -9.69 17.28 6.60
N ALA A 15 -9.60 17.45 7.93
CA ALA A 15 -8.34 17.77 8.59
C ALA A 15 -7.25 16.72 8.38
N CYS A 16 -7.64 15.44 8.32
CA CYS A 16 -6.73 14.31 8.11
C CYS A 16 -6.16 14.26 6.69
N GLU A 17 -6.93 14.62 5.67
CA GLU A 17 -6.46 14.68 4.28
C GLU A 17 -5.40 15.76 4.11
N TYR A 18 -5.67 16.97 4.62
CA TYR A 18 -4.71 18.08 4.58
C TYR A 18 -3.39 17.76 5.31
N ALA A 19 -3.46 16.94 6.36
CA ALA A 19 -2.30 16.58 7.16
C ALA A 19 -1.45 15.46 6.56
N CYS A 20 -1.97 14.69 5.60
CA CYS A 20 -1.31 13.49 5.14
C CYS A 20 -0.16 13.81 4.16
N PRO A 21 1.10 13.53 4.53
CA PRO A 21 2.24 13.87 3.68
C PRO A 21 2.35 13.01 2.42
N THR A 22 1.73 11.83 2.41
CA THR A 22 1.73 10.89 1.28
C THR A 22 0.42 10.89 0.49
N GLU A 23 -0.48 11.82 0.77
CA GLU A 23 -1.79 11.92 0.12
C GLU A 23 -2.58 10.60 0.17
N ALA A 24 -2.41 9.84 1.25
CA ALA A 24 -3.02 8.53 1.45
C ALA A 24 -4.48 8.57 1.91
N LEU A 25 -5.12 9.75 1.96
CA LEU A 25 -6.52 9.90 2.33
C LEU A 25 -7.32 10.49 1.17
N ARG A 26 -8.56 10.03 1.02
CA ARG A 26 -9.54 10.61 0.10
C ARG A 26 -10.91 10.68 0.73
N LYS A 27 -11.66 11.70 0.32
CA LYS A 27 -13.08 11.85 0.62
C LYS A 27 -13.90 10.90 -0.27
N THR A 28 -14.88 10.20 0.31
CA THR A 28 -15.85 9.34 -0.39
C THR A 28 -17.11 10.11 -0.76
N ASP A 29 -17.95 9.53 -1.62
CA ASP A 29 -19.26 10.08 -2.03
C ASP A 29 -20.40 9.81 -1.03
N SER A 30 -20.07 9.32 0.17
CA SER A 30 -21.03 9.13 1.26
C SER A 30 -21.69 10.45 1.69
N PHE A 31 -22.84 10.37 2.36
CA PHE A 31 -23.62 11.57 2.74
C PHE A 31 -22.83 12.62 3.53
N LEU A 32 -21.99 12.19 4.47
CA LEU A 32 -21.12 13.08 5.25
C LEU A 32 -19.78 13.36 4.54
N GLY A 33 -19.50 12.67 3.45
CA GLY A 33 -18.19 12.67 2.81
C GLY A 33 -17.12 12.13 3.75
N LEU A 34 -17.32 10.89 4.21
CA LEU A 34 -16.39 10.18 5.05
C LEU A 34 -15.05 10.00 4.34
N PHE A 35 -13.99 9.90 5.13
CA PHE A 35 -12.65 9.68 4.61
C PHE A 35 -12.28 8.21 4.65
N ILE A 36 -11.39 7.83 3.74
CA ILE A 36 -10.81 6.51 3.64
C ILE A 36 -9.30 6.64 3.42
N ILE A 37 -8.54 5.70 3.97
CA ILE A 37 -7.08 5.64 3.85
C ILE A 37 -6.71 4.55 2.83
N ASN A 38 -5.82 4.86 1.89
CA ASN A 38 -5.23 3.87 1.00
C ASN A 38 -4.04 3.20 1.72
N PRO A 39 -4.17 1.90 2.07
CA PRO A 39 -3.10 1.18 2.74
C PRO A 39 -1.87 0.97 1.86
N LEU A 40 -2.02 1.12 0.53
CA LEU A 40 -0.93 1.06 -0.45
C LEU A 40 -0.16 2.38 -0.57
N THR A 41 -0.56 3.48 0.05
CA THR A 41 0.25 4.70 0.07
C THR A 41 0.51 5.23 1.49
N CYS A 42 -0.20 4.69 2.49
CA CYS A 42 0.11 4.94 3.89
C CYS A 42 1.51 4.42 4.28
N ASP A 43 2.25 5.27 5.00
CA ASP A 43 3.61 5.04 5.48
C ASP A 43 3.71 4.95 7.02
N ASP A 44 2.57 4.90 7.73
CA ASP A 44 2.48 4.81 9.20
C ASP A 44 3.01 6.04 9.94
N CYS A 45 3.09 7.22 9.30
CA CYS A 45 3.60 8.43 9.96
C CYS A 45 2.74 8.92 11.14
N GLY A 46 1.42 8.68 11.11
CA GLY A 46 0.48 9.02 12.20
C GLY A 46 -0.05 10.46 12.19
N ASP A 47 0.40 11.33 11.28
CA ASP A 47 -0.01 12.75 11.25
C ASP A 47 -1.54 12.94 11.16
N CYS A 48 -2.22 12.06 10.40
CA CYS A 48 -3.68 12.09 10.26
C CYS A 48 -4.41 11.77 11.57
N VAL A 49 -3.84 10.91 12.43
CA VAL A 49 -4.40 10.51 13.72
C VAL A 49 -4.46 11.71 14.65
N ASP A 50 -3.33 12.41 14.79
CA ASP A 50 -3.19 13.57 15.66
C ASP A 50 -4.09 14.75 15.24
N LYS A 51 -4.48 14.80 13.95
CA LYS A 51 -5.33 15.86 13.40
C LYS A 51 -6.81 15.52 13.38
N CYS A 52 -7.20 14.28 13.68
CA CYS A 52 -8.60 13.91 13.71
C CYS A 52 -9.26 14.41 15.02
N PRO A 53 -10.19 15.38 14.97
CA PRO A 53 -10.82 15.91 16.19
C PRO A 53 -11.71 14.89 16.91
N ASP A 54 -12.25 13.91 16.18
CA ASP A 54 -13.13 12.87 16.71
C ASP A 54 -12.40 11.54 16.98
N LEU A 55 -11.07 11.50 16.80
CA LEU A 55 -10.25 10.31 17.01
C LEU A 55 -10.70 9.08 16.18
N ALA A 56 -11.33 9.33 15.03
CA ALA A 56 -11.90 8.31 14.15
C ALA A 56 -10.84 7.55 13.32
N ILE A 57 -9.54 7.71 13.58
CA ILE A 57 -8.46 7.06 12.81
C ILE A 57 -7.66 6.15 13.72
N VAL A 58 -7.58 4.86 13.37
CA VAL A 58 -6.94 3.83 14.19
C VAL A 58 -5.96 3.00 13.37
N PRO A 59 -4.99 2.31 14.01
CA PRO A 59 -4.13 1.36 13.32
C PRO A 59 -4.95 0.26 12.64
N ASP A 60 -4.50 -0.11 11.45
CA ASP A 60 -5.04 -1.19 10.65
C ASP A 60 -4.04 -2.36 10.62
N PRO A 61 -4.28 -3.44 11.38
CA PRO A 61 -3.35 -4.55 11.50
C PRO A 61 -3.30 -5.44 10.24
N ASP A 62 -4.30 -5.33 9.37
CA ASP A 62 -4.38 -6.11 8.15
C ASP A 62 -3.39 -5.60 7.10
N TRP A 63 -3.00 -4.33 7.19
CA TRP A 63 -2.23 -3.67 6.17
C TRP A 63 -0.82 -3.32 6.62
N ALA A 64 0.16 -4.07 6.11
CA ALA A 64 1.55 -3.78 6.41
C ALA A 64 2.10 -2.60 5.60
N VAL A 65 2.90 -1.73 6.23
CA VAL A 65 3.60 -0.62 5.57
C VAL A 65 4.84 -1.08 4.84
N CYS A 66 5.27 -0.36 3.80
CA CYS A 66 6.50 -0.68 3.08
C CYS A 66 7.73 -0.18 3.86
N TYR A 67 8.81 -0.98 3.95
CA TYR A 67 10.11 -0.52 4.51
C TYR A 67 11.24 -0.41 3.46
N GLY A 68 10.92 -0.38 2.17
CA GLY A 68 11.94 -0.17 1.13
C GLY A 68 12.71 -1.42 0.72
N HIS A 69 13.98 -1.28 0.35
CA HIS A 69 14.66 -2.20 -0.57
C HIS A 69 14.67 -3.67 -0.11
N GLY A 70 13.98 -4.52 -0.88
CA GLY A 70 14.00 -5.98 -0.78
C GLY A 70 12.95 -6.58 0.14
N CYS A 71 12.00 -5.78 0.62
CA CYS A 71 11.43 -5.94 1.94
C CYS A 71 10.29 -6.97 2.12
N PRO A 72 10.45 -7.92 3.05
CA PRO A 72 9.41 -8.65 3.80
C PRO A 72 9.49 -8.25 5.29
N LEU A 73 9.71 -6.95 5.50
CA LEU A 73 9.45 -6.12 6.68
C LEU A 73 10.24 -6.41 7.96
N GLY A 74 11.56 -6.28 8.05
CA GLY A 74 12.54 -5.64 7.18
C GLY A 74 13.88 -6.33 7.44
N SER A 75 14.00 -7.54 6.90
CA SER A 75 15.15 -8.42 7.13
C SER A 75 16.43 -7.85 6.53
N LYS A 76 17.51 -7.81 7.32
CA LYS A 76 18.86 -7.44 6.83
C LYS A 76 19.39 -8.39 5.75
N ARG A 77 18.84 -9.61 5.64
CA ARG A 77 19.24 -10.59 4.62
C ARG A 77 18.88 -10.16 3.19
N LEU A 78 17.96 -9.21 3.05
CA LEU A 78 17.48 -8.73 1.75
C LEU A 78 17.93 -7.30 1.47
N ALA A 79 18.92 -6.79 2.22
CA ALA A 79 19.41 -5.42 2.07
C ALA A 79 20.03 -5.13 0.68
N SER A 80 20.57 -6.15 0.01
CA SER A 80 21.11 -6.06 -1.36
C SER A 80 20.05 -6.28 -2.45
N VAL A 81 18.80 -6.53 -2.06
CA VAL A 81 17.71 -6.76 -2.99
C VAL A 81 16.94 -5.46 -3.16
N GLU A 82 16.70 -5.08 -4.41
CA GLU A 82 15.73 -4.06 -4.77
C GLU A 82 14.41 -4.74 -5.13
N CYS A 83 13.29 -4.19 -4.64
CA CYS A 83 11.96 -4.64 -5.03
C CYS A 83 11.29 -3.54 -5.87
N ASN A 84 10.66 -3.94 -6.96
CA ASN A 84 9.91 -3.06 -7.84
C ASN A 84 8.46 -2.87 -7.37
N VAL A 85 8.27 -2.42 -6.13
CA VAL A 85 6.95 -2.45 -5.47
C VAL A 85 5.90 -1.58 -6.18
N TRP A 86 6.33 -0.61 -7.00
CA TRP A 86 5.47 0.37 -7.65
C TRP A 86 5.58 0.44 -9.19
N GLU A 87 6.36 -0.40 -9.87
CA GLU A 87 6.39 -0.40 -11.35
C GLU A 87 5.95 -1.75 -11.96
N GLU A 88 6.60 -2.88 -11.64
CA GLU A 88 6.34 -4.16 -12.33
C GLU A 88 5.98 -5.35 -11.40
N ARG A 89 4.98 -6.13 -11.81
CA ARG A 89 4.52 -7.36 -11.14
C ARG A 89 4.76 -8.60 -12.00
N CYS A 90 5.04 -9.73 -11.34
CA CYS A 90 5.13 -11.02 -12.00
C CYS A 90 3.80 -11.41 -12.65
N ARG A 91 3.78 -11.59 -13.98
CA ARG A 91 2.60 -12.00 -14.75
C ARG A 91 1.99 -13.34 -14.32
N SER A 92 2.78 -14.21 -13.70
CA SER A 92 2.32 -15.54 -13.25
C SER A 92 1.64 -15.51 -11.88
N CYS A 93 2.05 -14.62 -10.97
CA CYS A 93 1.62 -14.72 -9.56
C CYS A 93 1.40 -13.37 -8.85
N GLY A 94 1.47 -12.25 -9.56
CA GLY A 94 1.22 -10.90 -9.04
C GLY A 94 2.25 -10.38 -8.03
N SER A 95 3.29 -11.17 -7.71
CA SER A 95 4.33 -10.73 -6.77
C SER A 95 5.17 -9.60 -7.36
N THR A 96 5.52 -8.62 -6.54
CA THR A 96 6.54 -7.62 -6.85
C THR A 96 7.82 -8.27 -7.36
N LEU A 97 8.36 -7.77 -8.47
CA LEU A 97 9.63 -8.27 -9.02
C LEU A 97 10.83 -7.74 -8.24
N TRP A 98 11.86 -8.56 -8.10
CA TRP A 98 13.06 -8.27 -7.33
C TRP A 98 14.30 -8.35 -8.21
N ARG A 99 15.35 -7.62 -7.85
CA ARG A 99 16.68 -7.75 -8.45
C ARG A 99 17.77 -7.54 -7.41
N GLU A 100 18.97 -8.03 -7.67
CA GLU A 100 20.13 -7.70 -6.86
C GLU A 100 20.76 -6.41 -7.37
N ARG A 101 20.94 -5.43 -6.47
CA ARG A 101 21.36 -4.06 -6.82
C ARG A 101 22.67 -3.96 -7.59
N GLU A 102 23.56 -4.93 -7.42
CA GLU A 102 24.96 -4.84 -7.86
C GLU A 102 25.34 -5.89 -8.91
N VAL A 103 24.46 -6.85 -9.21
CA VAL A 103 24.82 -8.06 -9.96
C VAL A 103 23.94 -8.26 -11.19
N HIS A 104 22.65 -7.93 -11.10
CA HIS A 104 21.69 -8.21 -12.17
C HIS A 104 20.82 -6.98 -12.44
N ASP A 105 20.85 -6.49 -13.68
CA ASP A 105 19.96 -5.41 -14.13
C ASP A 105 18.51 -5.90 -14.33
N GLU A 106 18.29 -7.22 -14.45
CA GLU A 106 17.00 -7.80 -14.82
C GLU A 106 16.10 -8.11 -13.60
N TRP A 107 14.83 -7.73 -13.73
CA TRP A 107 13.79 -8.00 -12.73
C TRP A 107 13.34 -9.48 -12.76
N SER A 108 13.33 -10.11 -11.59
CA SER A 108 12.95 -11.51 -11.43
C SER A 108 11.91 -11.71 -10.34
N CYS A 109 10.92 -12.57 -10.59
CA CYS A 109 9.95 -12.92 -9.56
C CYS A 109 10.63 -13.75 -8.47
N PRO A 110 10.55 -13.36 -7.18
CA PRO A 110 11.19 -14.11 -6.10
C PRO A 110 10.68 -15.55 -6.03
N GLY A 111 9.39 -15.78 -6.28
CA GLY A 111 8.82 -17.13 -6.26
C GLY A 111 9.03 -17.90 -7.56
N CYS A 112 8.54 -17.36 -8.68
CA CYS A 112 8.50 -18.09 -9.95
C CYS A 112 9.86 -18.17 -10.67
N GLY A 113 10.71 -17.14 -10.52
CA GLY A 113 12.00 -17.06 -11.19
C GLY A 113 13.17 -17.47 -10.30
N LEU A 114 13.16 -17.05 -9.03
CA LEU A 114 14.26 -17.29 -8.09
C LEU A 114 14.01 -18.44 -7.09
N ALA A 115 12.84 -19.09 -7.16
CA ALA A 115 12.44 -20.20 -6.28
C ALA A 115 12.51 -19.89 -4.77
N LEU A 116 12.39 -18.63 -4.38
CA LEU A 116 12.36 -18.18 -3.00
C LEU A 116 10.98 -18.41 -2.37
N ARG A 117 10.96 -18.74 -1.07
CA ARG A 117 9.72 -18.88 -0.28
C ARG A 117 9.26 -17.58 0.38
N VAL A 118 9.83 -16.45 -0.02
CA VAL A 118 9.50 -15.13 0.51
C VAL A 118 8.80 -14.30 -0.56
N ARG A 119 7.77 -13.58 -0.17
CA ARG A 119 6.99 -12.68 -1.04
C ARG A 119 6.63 -11.42 -0.27
N CYS A 120 6.39 -10.35 -1.01
CA CYS A 120 5.84 -9.14 -0.44
C CYS A 120 4.44 -9.44 0.14
N PRO A 121 4.19 -9.19 1.44
CA PRO A 121 2.86 -9.40 2.02
C PRO A 121 1.84 -8.40 1.47
N ARG A 122 2.28 -7.21 1.03
CA ARG A 122 1.44 -6.14 0.48
C ARG A 122 0.93 -6.46 -0.93
N SER A 123 1.76 -7.08 -1.78
CA SER A 123 1.42 -7.31 -3.20
C SER A 123 0.31 -8.33 -3.42
N ARG A 124 0.04 -9.22 -2.45
CA ARG A 124 -1.04 -10.21 -2.55
C ARG A 124 -2.41 -9.64 -2.28
N ARG A 125 -2.48 -8.51 -1.59
CA ARG A 125 -3.74 -7.92 -1.12
C ARG A 125 -4.20 -6.77 -2.00
N VAL A 126 -3.42 -6.33 -2.99
CA VAL A 126 -3.78 -5.22 -3.89
C VAL A 126 -5.18 -5.43 -4.50
N ASP A 127 -5.47 -6.65 -4.95
CA ASP A 127 -6.77 -6.98 -5.55
C ASP A 127 -7.91 -6.98 -4.50
N GLU A 128 -7.60 -7.25 -3.23
CA GLU A 128 -8.55 -7.14 -2.11
C GLU A 128 -8.93 -5.68 -1.85
N VAL A 129 -7.98 -4.73 -1.91
CA VAL A 129 -8.28 -3.30 -1.69
C VAL A 129 -9.28 -2.79 -2.71
N ALA A 130 -9.08 -3.14 -3.98
CA ALA A 130 -9.97 -2.70 -5.06
C ALA A 130 -11.38 -3.30 -4.93
N ALA A 131 -11.50 -4.51 -4.38
CA ALA A 131 -12.80 -5.14 -4.11
C ALA A 131 -13.49 -4.57 -2.85
N GLU A 132 -12.71 -4.25 -1.82
CA GLU A 132 -13.21 -3.72 -0.54
C GLU A 132 -13.63 -2.24 -0.65
N PHE A 133 -12.99 -1.48 -1.53
CA PHE A 133 -13.23 -0.05 -1.70
C PHE A 133 -13.48 0.32 -3.18
N PRO A 134 -14.67 0.03 -3.72
CA PRO A 134 -15.01 0.32 -5.11
C PRO A 134 -14.88 1.80 -5.47
N ASP A 135 -15.23 2.69 -4.53
CA ASP A 135 -15.11 4.15 -4.70
C ASP A 135 -13.66 4.63 -4.83
N LEU A 136 -12.71 3.75 -4.48
CA LEU A 136 -11.28 3.99 -4.65
C LEU A 136 -10.67 3.15 -5.76
N ALA A 137 -11.44 2.33 -6.49
CA ALA A 137 -10.89 1.37 -7.45
C ALA A 137 -10.00 2.05 -8.51
N ASP A 138 -10.40 3.21 -9.02
CA ASP A 138 -9.62 3.98 -9.98
C ASP A 138 -8.31 4.50 -9.34
N TRP A 139 -8.38 5.09 -8.15
CA TRP A 139 -7.20 5.57 -7.42
C TRP A 139 -6.23 4.45 -7.01
N LEU A 140 -6.77 3.29 -6.62
CA LEU A 140 -5.99 2.11 -6.27
C LEU A 140 -5.33 1.49 -7.49
N THR A 141 -5.95 1.61 -8.67
CA THR A 141 -5.36 1.17 -9.94
C THR A 141 -4.28 2.14 -10.42
N GLU A 142 -4.44 3.44 -10.18
CA GLU A 142 -3.45 4.49 -10.47
C GLU A 142 -2.23 4.48 -9.53
N THR A 143 -2.44 4.13 -8.26
CA THR A 143 -1.37 4.01 -7.25
C THR A 143 -0.76 2.61 -7.18
N ALA A 144 -1.43 1.60 -7.73
CA ALA A 144 -0.84 0.30 -7.98
C ALA A 144 0.13 0.37 -9.19
N PRO A 145 1.21 -0.43 -9.19
CA PRO A 145 2.02 -0.60 -10.40
C PRO A 145 1.10 -0.94 -11.57
N VAL A 146 1.16 -0.11 -12.61
CA VAL A 146 0.37 -0.22 -13.85
C VAL A 146 0.26 -1.69 -14.22
N ALA A 147 -0.94 -2.25 -14.14
CA ALA A 147 -1.19 -3.50 -14.82
C ALA A 147 -0.96 -3.19 -16.30
N ALA A 148 0.18 -3.63 -16.84
CA ALA A 148 0.45 -3.54 -18.26
C ALA A 148 -0.73 -4.22 -18.95
N ASN A 149 -1.60 -3.40 -19.52
CA ASN A 149 -2.80 -3.83 -20.21
C ASN A 149 -2.43 -4.87 -21.28
N LEU A 150 -3.33 -5.85 -21.39
CA LEU A 150 -3.36 -6.94 -22.36
C LEU A 150 -2.94 -6.54 -23.78
#